data_AF-A0A2I0V7E3-F1
#
_entry.id   AF-A0A2I0V7E3-F1
#
_cell.length_a   1.000
_cell.length_b   1.000
_cell.length_c   1.000
_cell.angle_alpha   90.00
_cell.angle_beta   90.00
_cell.angle_gamma   90.00
#
_symmetry.space_group_name_H-M   'P 1'
#
loop_
_entity.id
_entity.type
_entity.pdbx_description
1 polymer ?
#
loop_
_entity_poly.entity_id
_entity_poly.type
_entity_poly.pdbx_seq_one_letter_code
_entity_poly.pdbx_strand_id
1 'polypeptide(L)'
;MGSAQSAASNPRFATASRAFTKQELEDLKSLFVSLAAQSQSDSKYISPSIFQAFFGISGPLASRLFELVSQKRNDGMVTYEDLVISKAVYEKGTRDEIEEFIYELCDVNGDGFLERCDLEAVLDSISDAVFTPKNSQAALSSSKVVMKAFLSATEFSHEVEGKAENCMSLADFRNWCNVIPSARKYLGSLLKLPDTGALFFLCSCLS
;
A
#
# COMPACT_ATOMS: atom_id res chain seq x y z
N MET A 1 10.58 45.69 1.55
CA MET A 1 11.23 44.68 0.70
C MET A 1 11.71 43.57 1.62
N GLY A 2 11.10 42.39 1.55
CA GLY A 2 11.42 41.23 2.38
C GLY A 2 10.82 40.03 1.68
N SER A 3 11.67 39.35 0.94
CA SER A 3 11.32 38.30 -0.03
C SER A 3 10.58 37.16 0.66
N ALA A 4 9.39 36.84 0.16
CA ALA A 4 8.78 35.53 0.37
C ALA A 4 9.76 34.49 -0.15
N GLN A 5 10.44 33.79 0.76
CA GLN A 5 11.10 32.53 0.43
C GLN A 5 9.99 31.56 0.02
N SER A 6 9.75 31.49 -1.28
CA SER A 6 8.98 30.42 -1.88
C SER A 6 9.62 29.12 -1.40
N ALA A 7 8.90 28.35 -0.57
CA ALA A 7 9.35 27.06 -0.08
C ALA A 7 9.89 26.26 -1.27
N ALA A 8 11.14 25.83 -1.20
CA ALA A 8 11.78 25.11 -2.28
C ALA A 8 10.91 23.89 -2.62
N SER A 9 10.31 23.89 -3.80
CA SER A 9 9.43 22.82 -4.24
C SER A 9 10.22 21.51 -4.22
N ASN A 10 9.69 20.49 -3.53
CA ASN A 10 10.34 19.19 -3.38
C ASN A 10 10.67 18.61 -4.76
N PRO A 11 11.95 18.34 -5.09
CA PRO A 11 12.35 17.92 -6.44
C PRO A 11 11.75 16.56 -6.84
N ARG A 12 11.45 15.69 -5.86
CA ARG A 12 10.76 14.42 -6.10
C ARG A 12 9.30 14.66 -6.53
N PHE A 13 8.61 15.58 -5.84
CA PHE A 13 7.25 15.97 -6.19
C PHE A 13 7.17 16.59 -7.58
N ALA A 14 8.10 17.49 -7.92
CA ALA A 14 8.15 18.11 -9.24
C ALA A 14 8.37 17.08 -10.36
N THR A 15 9.16 16.04 -10.10
CA THR A 15 9.40 14.95 -11.06
C THR A 15 8.17 14.04 -11.17
N ALA A 16 7.63 13.59 -10.04
CA ALA A 16 6.44 12.74 -9.96
C ALA A 16 5.23 13.37 -10.64
N SER A 17 5.01 14.67 -10.43
CA SER A 17 3.88 15.42 -11.02
C SER A 17 3.89 15.40 -12.56
N ARG A 18 5.05 15.29 -13.20
CA ARG A 18 5.18 15.24 -14.66
C ARG A 18 4.65 13.93 -15.26
N ALA A 19 4.49 12.88 -14.46
CA ALA A 19 3.92 11.61 -14.90
C ALA A 19 2.39 11.65 -15.03
N PHE A 20 1.75 12.73 -14.59
CA PHE A 20 0.30 12.91 -14.60
C PHE A 20 -0.12 14.04 -15.52
N THR A 21 -1.31 13.91 -16.10
CA THR A 21 -2.01 15.00 -16.75
C THR A 21 -2.50 16.01 -15.73
N LYS A 22 -2.83 17.23 -16.19
CA LYS A 22 -3.41 18.26 -15.32
C LYS A 22 -4.71 17.79 -14.66
N GLN A 23 -5.58 17.08 -15.41
CA GLN A 23 -6.84 16.59 -14.86
C GLN A 23 -6.62 15.56 -13.75
N GLU A 24 -5.71 14.59 -13.96
CA GLU A 24 -5.37 13.59 -12.93
C GLU A 24 -4.85 14.24 -11.65
N LEU A 25 -4.04 15.31 -11.75
CA LEU A 25 -3.54 16.03 -10.59
C LEU A 25 -4.65 16.78 -9.84
N GLU A 26 -5.59 17.40 -10.56
CA GLU A 26 -6.75 18.07 -9.95
C GLU A 26 -7.69 17.06 -9.27
N ASP A 27 -7.98 15.93 -9.91
CA ASP A 27 -8.80 14.86 -9.33
C ASP A 27 -8.15 14.30 -8.06
N LEU A 28 -6.83 14.05 -8.12
CA LEU A 28 -6.06 13.58 -6.97
C LEU A 28 -6.02 14.60 -5.83
N LYS A 29 -5.95 15.89 -6.17
CA LYS A 29 -5.98 16.98 -5.19
C LYS A 29 -7.35 17.07 -4.51
N SER A 30 -8.43 16.93 -5.28
CA SER A 30 -9.79 16.88 -4.76
C SER A 30 -10.00 15.71 -3.80
N LEU A 31 -9.51 14.53 -4.17
CA LEU A 31 -9.49 13.34 -3.30
C LEU A 31 -8.73 13.61 -2.01
N PHE A 32 -7.51 14.17 -2.11
CA PHE A 32 -6.69 14.50 -0.95
C PHE A 32 -7.40 15.44 0.01
N VAL A 33 -7.98 16.54 -0.50
CA VAL A 33 -8.68 17.54 0.32
C VAL A 33 -9.88 16.90 1.05
N SER A 34 -10.62 16.02 0.37
CA SER A 34 -11.75 15.29 0.98
C SER A 34 -11.30 14.40 2.14
N LEU A 35 -10.23 13.61 1.95
CA LEU A 35 -9.70 12.72 3.00
C LEU A 35 -9.05 13.50 4.16
N ALA A 36 -8.36 14.60 3.84
CA ALA A 36 -7.75 15.44 4.86
C ALA A 36 -8.80 16.18 5.70
N ALA A 37 -9.94 16.58 5.11
CA ALA A 37 -11.07 17.14 5.84
C ALA A 37 -11.66 16.13 6.84
N GLN A 38 -11.81 14.86 6.43
CA GLN A 38 -12.25 13.78 7.32
C GLN A 38 -11.24 13.49 8.45
N SER A 39 -9.97 13.79 8.22
CA SER A 39 -8.89 13.64 9.21
C SER A 39 -8.88 14.75 10.28
N GLN A 40 -9.81 15.72 10.21
CA GLN A 40 -9.85 16.90 11.08
C GLN A 40 -8.53 17.70 11.05
N SER A 41 -7.78 17.62 9.95
CA SER A 41 -6.44 18.20 9.81
C SER A 41 -6.42 19.58 9.16
N ASP A 42 -7.58 20.24 9.01
CA ASP A 42 -7.70 21.51 8.27
C ASP A 42 -7.16 21.38 6.83
N SER A 43 -7.44 20.24 6.21
CA SER A 43 -6.99 19.87 4.85
C SER A 43 -5.47 19.81 4.66
N LYS A 44 -4.69 19.58 5.73
CA LYS A 44 -3.20 19.55 5.67
C LYS A 44 -2.62 18.17 5.43
N TYR A 45 -3.25 17.13 5.98
CA TYR A 45 -2.75 15.75 5.86
C TYR A 45 -3.87 14.72 6.05
N ILE A 46 -3.64 13.51 5.54
CA ILE A 46 -4.48 12.34 5.78
C ILE A 46 -3.91 11.58 6.98
N SER A 47 -4.74 11.30 7.98
CA SER A 47 -4.35 10.52 9.16
C SER A 47 -4.38 9.01 8.87
N PRO A 48 -3.68 8.17 9.67
CA PRO A 48 -3.67 6.72 9.47
C PRO A 48 -5.08 6.13 9.47
N SER A 49 -5.94 6.54 10.39
CA SER A 49 -7.30 5.99 10.50
C SER A 49 -8.14 6.26 9.24
N ILE A 50 -8.07 7.47 8.68
CA ILE A 50 -8.82 7.82 7.46
C ILE A 50 -8.21 7.13 6.24
N PHE A 51 -6.88 7.04 6.17
CA PHE A 51 -6.20 6.31 5.11
C PHE A 51 -6.61 4.83 5.08
N GLN A 52 -6.54 4.14 6.22
CA GLN A 52 -6.92 2.73 6.33
C GLN A 52 -8.39 2.50 5.98
N ALA A 53 -9.28 3.35 6.49
CA ALA A 53 -10.71 3.29 6.18
C ALA A 53 -10.98 3.48 4.67
N PHE A 54 -10.27 4.40 4.02
CA PHE A 54 -10.41 4.67 2.60
C PHE A 54 -9.99 3.48 1.72
N PHE A 55 -8.89 2.81 2.06
CA PHE A 55 -8.43 1.62 1.35
C PHE A 55 -9.17 0.34 1.76
N GLY A 56 -10.00 0.38 2.82
CA GLY A 56 -10.72 -0.79 3.33
C GLY A 56 -9.78 -1.89 3.85
N ILE A 57 -8.58 -1.51 4.29
CA ILE A 57 -7.55 -2.42 4.81
C ILE A 57 -7.29 -2.13 6.28
N SER A 58 -6.86 -3.15 7.02
CA SER A 58 -6.49 -3.03 8.44
C SER A 58 -5.27 -3.89 8.75
N GLY A 59 -4.72 -3.73 9.96
CA GLY A 59 -3.60 -4.55 10.43
C GLY A 59 -2.22 -4.12 9.91
N PRO A 60 -1.23 -5.03 9.96
CA PRO A 60 0.16 -4.72 9.61
C PRO A 60 0.33 -4.23 8.17
N LEU A 61 -0.35 -4.85 7.21
CA LEU A 61 -0.29 -4.46 5.79
C LEU A 61 -0.78 -3.03 5.57
N ALA A 62 -1.82 -2.61 6.29
CA ALA A 62 -2.38 -1.27 6.21
C ALA A 62 -1.43 -0.21 6.78
N SER A 63 -0.77 -0.55 7.89
CA SER A 63 0.25 0.30 8.51
C SER A 63 1.45 0.45 7.58
N ARG A 64 1.89 -0.65 6.97
CA ARG A 64 3.00 -0.64 6.02
C ARG A 64 2.71 0.19 4.77
N LEU A 65 1.50 0.07 4.19
CA LEU A 65 1.11 0.91 3.05
C LEU A 65 1.15 2.39 3.41
N PHE A 66 0.67 2.76 4.60
CA PHE A 66 0.72 4.13 5.09
C PHE A 66 2.16 4.65 5.21
N GLU A 67 3.07 3.85 5.77
CA GLU A 67 4.50 4.19 5.89
C GLU A 67 5.13 4.42 4.51
N LEU A 68 4.89 3.53 3.54
CA LEU A 68 5.44 3.68 2.19
C LEU A 68 4.90 4.91 1.49
N VAL A 69 3.59 5.17 1.60
CA VAL A 69 2.99 6.36 1.00
C VAL A 69 3.53 7.63 1.64
N SER A 70 3.62 7.69 2.98
CA SER A 70 4.21 8.82 3.74
C SER A 70 5.74 8.93 3.64
N GLN A 71 6.36 8.22 2.70
CA GLN A 71 7.80 8.29 2.43
C GLN A 71 8.66 7.88 3.63
N LYS A 72 8.15 6.97 4.47
CA LYS A 72 8.80 6.46 5.71
C LYS A 72 9.16 7.57 6.70
N ARG A 73 8.42 8.68 6.67
CA ARG A 73 8.70 9.86 7.50
C ARG A 73 8.25 9.70 8.95
N ASN A 74 7.36 8.73 9.22
CA ASN A 74 6.91 8.32 10.56
C ASN A 74 6.33 9.45 11.42
N ASP A 75 5.72 10.45 10.79
CA ASP A 75 5.06 11.58 11.45
C ASP A 75 3.54 11.39 11.60
N GLY A 76 3.02 10.26 11.12
CA GLY A 76 1.58 9.98 11.10
C GLY A 76 0.81 10.83 10.10
N MET A 77 1.48 11.37 9.08
CA MET A 77 0.88 12.27 8.10
C MET A 77 1.19 11.84 6.66
N VAL A 78 0.15 11.69 5.85
CA VAL A 78 0.29 11.67 4.39
C VAL A 78 -0.08 13.05 3.86
N THR A 79 0.88 13.74 3.26
CA THR A 79 0.64 15.03 2.58
C THR A 79 0.25 14.81 1.12
N TYR A 80 -0.19 15.87 0.44
CA TYR A 80 -0.48 15.80 -1.00
C TYR A 80 0.77 15.44 -1.81
N GLU A 81 1.95 15.94 -1.41
CA GLU A 81 3.20 15.60 -2.09
C GLU A 81 3.51 14.11 -1.95
N ASP A 82 3.38 13.56 -0.75
CA ASP A 82 3.62 12.14 -0.46
C ASP A 82 2.73 11.25 -1.34
N LEU A 83 1.44 11.61 -1.44
CA LEU A 83 0.47 10.89 -2.25
C LEU A 83 0.80 10.94 -3.75
N VAL A 84 1.20 12.09 -4.28
CA VAL A 84 1.60 12.24 -5.68
C VAL A 84 2.88 11.45 -5.97
N ILE A 85 3.86 11.52 -5.07
CA ILE A 85 5.14 10.81 -5.21
C ILE A 85 4.90 9.30 -5.21
N SER A 86 4.19 8.77 -4.21
CA SER A 86 3.94 7.33 -4.11
C SER A 86 3.12 6.81 -5.30
N LYS A 87 2.07 7.54 -5.69
CA LYS A 87 1.20 7.15 -6.80
C LYS A 87 1.93 7.21 -8.15
N ALA A 88 2.89 8.13 -8.32
CA ALA A 88 3.75 8.13 -9.50
C ALA A 88 4.54 6.82 -9.62
N VAL A 89 5.05 6.27 -8.50
CA VAL A 89 5.78 5.00 -8.48
C VAL A 89 4.86 3.85 -8.85
N TYR A 90 3.79 3.62 -8.09
CA TYR A 90 3.02 2.38 -8.27
C TYR A 90 1.96 2.41 -9.40
N GLU A 91 1.64 3.58 -9.98
CA GLU A 91 0.72 3.67 -11.13
C GLU A 91 1.38 4.04 -12.46
N LYS A 92 2.43 4.88 -12.42
CA LYS A 92 3.07 5.43 -13.61
C LYS A 92 4.51 4.93 -13.78
N GLY A 93 5.06 4.26 -12.77
CA GLY A 93 6.40 3.70 -12.81
C GLY A 93 6.53 2.57 -13.80
N THR A 94 7.77 2.21 -14.06
CA THR A 94 8.13 0.99 -14.77
C THR A 94 7.63 -0.24 -14.01
N ARG A 95 7.55 -1.38 -14.71
CA ARG A 95 7.18 -2.65 -14.07
C ARG A 95 8.07 -2.97 -12.87
N ASP A 96 9.36 -2.68 -12.98
CA ASP A 96 10.33 -3.01 -11.94
C ASP A 96 10.15 -2.11 -10.72
N GLU A 97 9.90 -0.80 -10.90
CA GLU A 97 9.56 0.13 -9.80
C GLU A 97 8.26 -0.28 -9.08
N ILE A 98 7.23 -0.71 -9.83
CA ILE A 98 5.98 -1.20 -9.24
C ILE A 98 6.22 -2.49 -8.45
N GLU A 99 7.02 -3.42 -8.99
CA GLU A 99 7.35 -4.68 -8.31
C GLU A 99 8.17 -4.44 -7.05
N GLU A 100 9.13 -3.52 -7.06
CA GLU A 100 9.91 -3.11 -5.89
C GLU A 100 9.00 -2.48 -4.82
N PHE A 101 8.06 -1.61 -5.21
CA PHE A 101 7.10 -1.04 -4.28
C PHE A 101 6.23 -2.12 -3.61
N ILE A 102 5.75 -3.10 -4.38
CA ILE A 102 4.95 -4.21 -3.84
C ILE A 102 5.81 -5.10 -2.93
N TYR A 103 7.06 -5.36 -3.30
CA TYR A 103 7.99 -6.12 -2.48
C TYR A 103 8.21 -5.43 -1.12
N GLU A 104 8.46 -4.12 -1.11
CA GLU A 104 8.57 -3.33 0.13
C GLU A 104 7.28 -3.30 0.94
N LEU A 105 6.11 -3.35 0.29
CA LEU A 105 4.80 -3.42 0.93
C LEU A 105 4.58 -4.76 1.64
N CYS A 106 5.14 -5.84 1.10
CA CYS A 106 5.03 -7.16 1.71
C CYS A 106 5.92 -7.32 2.95
N ASP A 107 7.01 -6.56 3.09
CA ASP A 107 7.78 -6.41 4.32
C ASP A 107 6.97 -5.57 5.33
N VAL A 108 6.04 -6.22 6.02
CA VAL A 108 5.06 -5.55 6.89
C VAL A 108 5.67 -5.02 8.19
N ASN A 109 6.78 -5.59 8.64
CA ASN A 109 7.50 -5.15 9.83
C ASN A 109 8.45 -3.96 9.53
N GLY A 110 8.85 -3.81 8.25
CA GLY A 110 9.59 -2.67 7.75
C GLY A 110 11.10 -2.71 8.02
N ASP A 111 11.66 -3.87 8.37
CA ASP A 111 13.08 -4.05 8.67
C ASP A 111 13.96 -4.23 7.42
N GLY A 112 13.35 -4.23 6.23
CA GLY A 112 14.04 -4.40 4.95
C GLY A 112 14.21 -5.86 4.53
N PHE A 113 13.70 -6.81 5.32
CA PHE A 113 13.80 -8.23 5.07
C PHE A 113 12.42 -8.86 4.93
N LEU A 114 12.13 -9.41 3.75
CA LEU A 114 10.86 -10.09 3.52
C LEU A 114 10.91 -11.52 4.08
N GLU A 115 10.45 -11.71 5.31
CA GLU A 115 10.44 -13.01 5.98
C GLU A 115 9.14 -13.78 5.71
N ARG A 116 9.15 -15.07 6.10
CA ARG A 116 7.96 -15.93 6.02
C ARG A 116 6.80 -15.36 6.83
N CYS A 117 7.07 -14.84 8.02
CA CYS A 117 6.07 -14.26 8.91
C CYS A 117 5.39 -13.04 8.27
N ASP A 118 6.12 -12.24 7.49
CA ASP A 118 5.58 -11.08 6.79
C ASP A 118 4.59 -11.50 5.71
N LEU A 119 4.95 -12.48 4.88
CA LEU A 119 4.05 -13.02 3.87
C LEU A 119 2.82 -13.69 4.47
N GLU A 120 2.95 -14.36 5.62
CA GLU A 120 1.80 -14.89 6.36
C GLU A 120 0.85 -13.76 6.78
N ALA A 121 1.37 -12.66 7.34
CA ALA A 121 0.57 -11.50 7.73
C ALA A 121 -0.10 -10.81 6.53
N VAL A 122 0.58 -10.74 5.38
CA VAL A 122 -0.01 -10.26 4.13
C VAL A 122 -1.19 -11.16 3.74
N LEU A 123 -1.00 -12.48 3.67
CA LEU A 123 -2.06 -13.42 3.26
C LEU A 123 -3.24 -13.43 4.24
N ASP A 124 -2.99 -13.26 5.54
CA ASP A 124 -4.05 -13.08 6.52
C ASP A 124 -4.84 -11.79 6.26
N SER A 125 -4.17 -10.67 5.98
CA SER A 125 -4.81 -9.41 5.63
C SER A 125 -5.65 -9.52 4.35
N ILE A 126 -5.15 -10.24 3.33
CA ILE A 126 -5.90 -10.55 2.11
C ILE A 126 -7.14 -11.38 2.44
N SER A 127 -6.97 -12.41 3.27
CA SER A 127 -8.07 -13.29 3.65
C SER A 127 -9.18 -12.52 4.37
N ASP A 128 -8.83 -11.63 5.29
CA ASP A 128 -9.81 -10.87 6.06
C ASP A 128 -10.54 -9.85 5.17
N ALA A 129 -9.84 -9.22 4.22
CA ALA A 129 -10.43 -8.28 3.28
C ALA A 129 -11.34 -8.95 2.23
N VAL A 130 -10.99 -10.16 1.75
CA VAL A 130 -11.75 -10.86 0.70
C VAL A 130 -12.95 -11.63 1.26
N PHE A 131 -12.89 -12.09 2.50
CA PHE A 131 -13.84 -13.07 3.04
C PHE A 131 -14.67 -12.62 4.24
N THR A 132 -14.65 -11.33 4.61
CA THR A 132 -15.54 -10.77 5.65
C THR A 132 -17.04 -10.83 5.24
N PRO A 133 -17.96 -10.95 6.22
CA PRO A 133 -18.67 -12.18 6.56
C PRO A 133 -19.85 -12.48 5.62
N LYS A 134 -19.58 -13.18 4.51
CA LYS A 134 -20.65 -13.88 3.75
C LYS A 134 -20.34 -15.35 3.45
N ASN A 135 -19.14 -15.83 3.79
CA ASN A 135 -18.73 -17.21 3.53
C ASN A 135 -18.45 -17.96 4.83
N SER A 136 -18.94 -19.20 4.87
CA SER A 136 -18.83 -20.15 5.98
C SER A 136 -17.38 -20.27 6.50
N GLN A 137 -17.20 -20.27 7.82
CA GLN A 137 -15.91 -20.37 8.51
C GLN A 137 -14.98 -21.51 7.99
N ALA A 138 -15.57 -22.57 7.44
CA ALA A 138 -14.86 -23.70 6.82
C ALA A 138 -14.18 -23.37 5.47
N ALA A 139 -14.73 -22.44 4.68
CA ALA A 139 -14.12 -22.01 3.42
C ALA A 139 -12.91 -21.09 3.68
N LEU A 140 -13.00 -20.26 4.72
CA LEU A 140 -11.91 -19.40 5.17
C LEU A 140 -10.71 -20.23 5.66
N SER A 141 -10.96 -21.23 6.51
CA SER A 141 -9.90 -22.10 7.05
C SER A 141 -9.23 -22.91 5.95
N SER A 142 -9.99 -23.45 5.00
CA SER A 142 -9.45 -24.17 3.84
C SER A 142 -8.56 -23.27 2.96
N SER A 143 -8.99 -22.02 2.70
CA SER A 143 -8.20 -21.04 1.94
C SER A 143 -6.88 -20.71 2.64
N LYS A 144 -6.90 -20.47 3.96
CA LYS A 144 -5.67 -20.22 4.73
C LYS A 144 -4.70 -21.41 4.70
N VAL A 145 -5.20 -22.65 4.77
CA VAL A 145 -4.36 -23.86 4.66
C VAL A 145 -3.69 -23.93 3.29
N VAL A 146 -4.44 -23.68 2.20
CA VAL A 146 -3.89 -23.67 0.85
C VAL A 146 -2.84 -22.57 0.67
N MET A 147 -3.11 -21.36 1.18
CA MET A 147 -2.15 -20.25 1.12
C MET A 147 -0.86 -20.53 1.90
N LYS A 148 -0.96 -21.14 3.10
CA LYS A 148 0.22 -21.57 3.87
C LYS A 148 1.00 -22.70 3.19
N ALA A 149 0.32 -23.63 2.52
CA ALA A 149 0.98 -24.66 1.73
C ALA A 149 1.80 -24.05 0.58
N PHE A 150 1.30 -23.02 -0.09
CA PHE A 150 2.08 -22.32 -1.10
C PHE A 150 3.30 -21.61 -0.52
N LEU A 151 3.17 -20.94 0.63
CA LEU A 151 4.33 -20.38 1.34
C LEU A 151 5.34 -21.45 1.76
N SER A 152 4.92 -22.68 2.07
CA SER A 152 5.87 -23.75 2.39
C SER A 152 6.72 -24.16 1.18
N ALA A 153 6.21 -23.92 -0.03
CA ALA A 153 6.88 -24.21 -1.29
C ALA A 153 7.65 -23.00 -1.87
N THR A 154 7.63 -21.84 -1.21
CA THR A 154 8.40 -20.68 -1.65
C THR A 154 9.85 -20.78 -1.23
N GLU A 155 10.73 -20.38 -2.13
CA GLU A 155 12.15 -20.23 -1.87
C GLU A 155 12.42 -18.90 -1.15
N PHE A 156 13.30 -18.97 -0.14
CA PHE A 156 13.84 -17.82 0.57
C PHE A 156 15.36 -17.92 0.42
N SER A 157 15.90 -17.32 -0.64
CA SER A 157 17.28 -17.55 -1.06
C SER A 157 18.27 -16.59 -0.42
N HIS A 158 17.80 -15.55 0.28
CA HIS A 158 18.64 -14.49 0.81
C HIS A 158 19.01 -14.76 2.27
N GLU A 159 20.24 -15.22 2.49
CA GLU A 159 20.80 -15.39 3.83
C GLU A 159 21.20 -14.03 4.43
N VAL A 160 20.77 -13.78 5.66
CA VAL A 160 21.05 -12.53 6.38
C VAL A 160 21.69 -12.88 7.71
N GLU A 161 22.89 -12.35 7.95
CA GLU A 161 23.61 -12.57 9.20
C GLU A 161 22.78 -12.10 10.41
N GLY A 162 22.55 -13.00 11.36
CA GLY A 162 21.77 -12.72 12.57
C GLY A 162 20.27 -12.98 12.48
N LYS A 163 19.74 -13.39 11.32
CA LYS A 163 18.36 -13.89 11.19
C LYS A 163 18.30 -15.40 11.37
N ALA A 164 17.19 -15.87 11.96
CA ALA A 164 16.98 -17.29 12.22
C ALA A 164 16.56 -18.07 10.96
N GLU A 165 15.90 -17.38 10.02
CA GLU A 165 15.45 -17.93 8.75
C GLU A 165 15.95 -17.05 7.58
N ASN A 166 16.04 -17.66 6.40
CA ASN A 166 16.35 -16.93 5.19
C ASN A 166 15.20 -15.99 4.80
N CYS A 167 15.56 -14.90 4.14
CA CYS A 167 14.63 -13.91 3.64
C CYS A 167 14.34 -14.14 2.15
N MET A 168 13.21 -13.64 1.68
CA MET A 168 12.81 -13.71 0.29
C MET A 168 13.51 -12.59 -0.47
N SER A 169 14.31 -12.92 -1.48
CA SER A 169 14.88 -11.90 -2.37
C SER A 169 13.83 -11.33 -3.32
N LEU A 170 14.11 -10.21 -3.99
CA LEU A 170 13.22 -9.69 -5.05
C LEU A 170 13.02 -10.71 -6.18
N ALA A 171 14.02 -11.53 -6.48
CA ALA A 171 13.93 -12.59 -7.49
C ALA A 171 12.97 -13.71 -7.04
N ASP A 172 13.09 -14.13 -5.78
CA ASP A 172 12.18 -15.11 -5.17
C ASP A 172 10.74 -14.58 -5.13
N PHE A 173 10.57 -13.30 -4.78
CA PHE A 173 9.26 -12.64 -4.76
C PHE A 173 8.60 -12.60 -6.14
N ARG A 174 9.37 -12.28 -7.18
CA ARG A 174 8.89 -12.34 -8.58
C ARG A 174 8.45 -13.75 -8.95
N ASN A 175 9.22 -14.76 -8.55
CA ASN A 175 8.86 -16.16 -8.78
C ASN A 175 7.57 -16.53 -8.03
N TRP A 176 7.44 -16.14 -6.76
CA TRP A 176 6.24 -16.35 -5.97
C TRP A 176 5.00 -15.70 -6.59
N CYS A 177 5.11 -14.46 -7.05
CA CYS A 177 4.04 -13.75 -7.76
C CYS A 177 3.61 -14.46 -9.06
N ASN A 178 4.50 -15.20 -9.72
CA ASN A 178 4.17 -16.02 -10.89
C ASN A 178 3.44 -17.31 -10.49
N VAL A 179 3.79 -17.91 -9.35
CA VAL A 179 3.13 -19.11 -8.81
C VAL A 179 1.75 -18.78 -8.25
N ILE A 180 1.56 -17.59 -7.66
CA ILE A 180 0.27 -17.13 -7.11
C ILE A 180 -0.18 -15.82 -7.79
N PRO A 181 -0.69 -15.87 -9.03
CA PRO A 181 -1.15 -14.68 -9.74
C PRO A 181 -2.24 -13.90 -9.01
N SER A 182 -3.07 -14.59 -8.22
CA SER A 182 -4.14 -13.97 -7.41
C SER A 182 -3.59 -13.06 -6.30
N ALA A 183 -2.47 -13.42 -5.67
CA ALA A 183 -1.83 -12.59 -4.66
C ALA A 183 -1.25 -11.32 -5.31
N ARG A 184 -0.55 -11.47 -6.45
CA ARG A 184 -0.07 -10.34 -7.25
C ARG A 184 -1.21 -9.41 -7.67
N LYS A 185 -2.33 -9.98 -8.13
CA LYS A 185 -3.51 -9.20 -8.55
C LYS A 185 -4.11 -8.42 -7.38
N TYR A 186 -4.23 -9.04 -6.20
CA TYR A 186 -4.75 -8.36 -5.02
C TYR A 186 -3.83 -7.23 -4.57
N LEU A 187 -2.52 -7.50 -4.43
CA LEU A 187 -1.54 -6.47 -4.05
C LEU A 187 -1.53 -5.30 -5.04
N GLY A 188 -1.59 -5.59 -6.34
CA GLY A 188 -1.76 -4.56 -7.36
C GLY A 188 -3.10 -3.82 -7.29
N SER A 189 -4.18 -4.48 -6.84
CA SER A 189 -5.49 -3.85 -6.64
C SER A 189 -5.55 -2.99 -5.38
N LEU A 190 -4.73 -3.24 -4.34
CA LEU A 190 -4.61 -2.32 -3.21
C LEU A 190 -4.03 -0.97 -3.64
N LEU A 191 -3.12 -1.00 -4.62
CA LEU A 191 -2.47 0.19 -5.16
C LEU A 191 -3.37 0.93 -6.14
N LYS A 192 -4.25 0.22 -6.84
CA LYS A 192 -5.28 0.80 -7.69
C LYS A 192 -6.50 1.07 -6.82
N LEU A 193 -6.55 2.29 -6.28
CA LEU A 193 -7.67 2.90 -5.53
C LEU A 193 -9.03 2.25 -5.84
N PRO A 194 -9.91 2.02 -4.84
CA PRO A 194 -11.28 1.67 -5.14
C PRO A 194 -11.85 2.73 -6.08
N ASP A 195 -12.38 2.31 -7.25
CA ASP A 195 -12.96 3.22 -8.23
C ASP A 195 -13.83 4.24 -7.49
N THR A 196 -13.51 5.52 -7.67
CA THR A 196 -14.04 6.63 -6.87
C THR A 196 -15.58 6.66 -6.85
N GLY A 197 -16.24 5.99 -7.80
CA GLY A 197 -17.68 5.79 -7.84
C GLY A 197 -18.26 4.86 -6.75
N ALA A 198 -17.48 3.95 -6.16
CA ALA A 198 -17.94 3.05 -5.10
C ALA A 198 -17.88 3.70 -3.70
N LEU A 199 -16.96 4.65 -3.48
CA LEU A 199 -16.78 5.36 -2.21
C LEU A 199 -17.89 6.38 -1.93
N PHE A 200 -18.54 6.94 -2.96
CA PHE A 200 -19.72 7.79 -2.78
C PHE A 200 -20.88 7.05 -2.09
N PHE A 201 -20.98 5.72 -2.25
CA PHE A 201 -22.02 4.93 -1.59
C PHE A 201 -21.77 4.72 -0.10
N LEU A 202 -20.52 4.57 0.34
CA LEU A 202 -20.21 4.38 1.76
C LEU A 202 -20.35 5.68 2.57
N CYS A 203 -20.02 6.83 1.97
CA CYS A 203 -20.17 8.12 2.65
C CYS A 203 -21.65 8.57 2.78
N SER A 204 -22.54 8.02 1.96
CA SER A 204 -23.98 8.32 2.00
C SER A 204 -24.75 7.55 3.08
N CYS A 205 -24.14 6.54 3.70
CA CYS A 205 -24.77 5.70 4.73
C CYS A 205 -24.44 6.14 6.17
N LEU A 206 -23.71 7.24 6.36
CA LEU A 206 -23.28 7.76 7.66
C LEU A 206 -23.82 9.17 7.97
N SER A 207 -24.93 9.57 7.34
CA SER A 207 -25.73 10.74 7.74
C SER A 207 -27.11 10.32 8.23
#